data_AF-A0A2V2U494-F1
#
_entry.id   AF-A0A2V2U494-F1
#
_cell.length_a   1.000
_cell.length_b   1.000
_cell.length_c   1.000
_cell.angle_alpha   90.00
_cell.angle_beta   90.00
_cell.angle_gamma   90.00
#
_symmetry.space_group_name_H-M   'P 1'
#
loop_
_entity.id
_entity.type
_entity.pdbx_description
1 polymer ?
#
loop_
_entity_poly.entity_id
_entity_poly.type
_entity_poly.pdbx_seq_one_letter_code
_entity_poly.pdbx_strand_id
1 'polypeptide(L)'
;MSDNAGGDESFKRAVEKGAEAQRDFVKSYSAVQQDAIHNFFSTLQGLTYYNAMFKTTVQSGGRISIPEAERQALNIGDGDLVQVIIIPIHRRKDTEPG
;
A
#
# COMPACT_ATOMS: atom_id res chain seq x y z
N MET A 1 12.96 -18.19 57.04
CA MET A 1 12.19 -18.59 55.84
C MET A 1 11.06 -17.60 55.67
N SER A 2 11.27 -16.53 54.91
CA SER A 2 10.22 -15.57 54.56
C SER A 2 10.53 -15.06 53.17
N ASP A 3 9.96 -15.67 52.14
CA ASP A 3 9.94 -15.07 50.80
C ASP A 3 8.82 -15.72 49.96
N ASN A 4 7.64 -15.11 49.94
CA ASN A 4 6.60 -15.47 48.97
C ASN A 4 5.63 -14.31 48.64
N ALA A 5 6.06 -13.06 48.79
CA ALA A 5 5.26 -11.89 48.41
C ALA A 5 5.80 -11.17 47.15
N GLY A 6 7.06 -11.41 46.77
CA GLY A 6 7.69 -10.76 45.61
C GLY A 6 7.33 -11.37 44.25
N GLY A 7 6.93 -12.65 44.21
CA GLY A 7 6.65 -13.38 42.97
C GLY A 7 5.37 -12.96 42.27
N ASP A 8 4.29 -12.77 43.02
CA ASP A 8 2.98 -12.42 42.46
C ASP A 8 2.91 -10.98 41.93
N GLU A 9 3.55 -10.01 42.60
CA GLU A 9 3.65 -8.64 42.07
C GLU A 9 4.55 -8.57 40.83
N SER A 10 5.66 -9.32 40.82
CA SER A 10 6.57 -9.35 39.67
C SER A 10 5.92 -9.99 38.46
N PHE A 11 5.13 -11.04 38.67
CA PHE A 11 4.37 -11.71 37.61
C PHE A 11 3.26 -10.81 37.05
N LYS A 12 2.49 -10.15 37.92
CA LYS A 12 1.46 -9.18 37.49
C LYS A 12 2.06 -8.03 36.67
N ARG A 13 3.18 -7.45 37.11
CA ARG A 13 3.88 -6.40 36.35
C ARG A 13 4.44 -6.89 35.02
N ALA A 14 4.90 -8.14 34.93
CA ALA A 14 5.39 -8.70 33.68
C ALA A 14 4.25 -8.90 32.66
N VAL A 15 3.08 -9.35 33.14
CA VAL A 15 1.88 -9.51 32.31
C VAL A 15 1.34 -8.15 31.84
N GLU A 16 1.28 -7.16 32.73
CA GLU A 16 0.86 -5.78 32.39
C GLU A 16 1.80 -5.14 31.36
N LYS A 17 3.11 -5.22 31.56
CA LYS A 17 4.10 -4.72 30.59
C LYS A 17 4.02 -5.45 29.24
N GLY A 18 3.76 -6.76 29.25
CA GLY A 18 3.57 -7.54 28.02
C GLY A 18 2.33 -7.11 27.25
N ALA A 19 1.22 -6.85 27.94
CA ALA A 19 -0.02 -6.36 27.34
C ALA A 19 0.12 -4.93 26.79
N GLU A 20 0.87 -4.06 27.47
CA GLU A 20 1.21 -2.72 26.99
C GLU A 20 2.09 -2.76 25.74
N ALA A 21 3.17 -3.55 25.76
CA ALA A 21 4.05 -3.70 24.61
C ALA A 21 3.31 -4.25 23.37
N GLN A 22 2.37 -5.19 23.55
CA GLN A 22 1.52 -5.68 22.47
C GLN A 22 0.58 -4.59 21.94
N ARG A 23 -0.05 -3.80 22.81
CA ARG A 23 -0.93 -2.69 22.41
C ARG A 23 -0.18 -1.62 21.64
N ASP A 24 1.03 -1.27 22.09
CA ASP A 24 1.85 -0.26 21.45
C ASP A 24 2.38 -0.77 20.10
N PHE A 25 2.79 -2.04 20.01
CA PHE A 25 3.17 -2.65 18.74
C PHE A 25 2.00 -2.67 17.73
N VAL A 26 0.80 -3.07 18.15
CA VAL A 26 -0.39 -3.08 17.29
C VAL A 26 -0.77 -1.66 16.85
N LYS A 27 -0.70 -0.67 17.76
CA LYS A 27 -0.96 0.73 17.43
C LYS A 27 0.08 1.30 16.46
N SER A 28 1.35 1.06 16.69
CA SER A 28 2.44 1.51 15.81
C SER A 28 2.33 0.88 14.43
N TYR A 29 2.06 -0.43 14.35
CA TYR A 29 1.86 -1.11 13.07
C TYR A 29 0.63 -0.60 12.33
N SER A 30 -0.48 -0.42 13.04
CA SER A 30 -1.71 0.15 12.49
C SER A 30 -1.50 1.59 12.00
N ALA A 31 -0.79 2.43 12.75
CA ALA A 31 -0.49 3.81 12.37
C ALA A 31 0.41 3.86 11.12
N VAL A 32 1.47 3.05 11.06
CA VAL A 32 2.34 2.96 9.87
C VAL A 32 1.57 2.49 8.64
N GLN A 33 0.67 1.52 8.80
CA GLN A 33 -0.19 1.06 7.70
C GLN A 33 -1.19 2.14 7.26
N GLN A 34 -1.83 2.83 8.21
CA GLN A 34 -2.78 3.90 7.92
C GLN A 34 -2.09 5.08 7.24
N ASP A 35 -0.93 5.52 7.72
CA ASP A 35 -0.17 6.61 7.13
C ASP A 35 0.30 6.29 5.71
N ALA A 36 0.75 5.05 5.45
CA ALA A 36 1.13 4.61 4.11
C ALA A 36 -0.07 4.61 3.15
N ILE A 37 -1.24 4.14 3.59
CA ILE A 37 -2.47 4.13 2.79
C ILE A 37 -2.97 5.56 2.57
N HIS A 38 -2.95 6.42 3.59
CA HIS A 38 -3.35 7.82 3.47
C HIS A 38 -2.42 8.62 2.54
N ASN A 39 -1.11 8.41 2.59
CA ASN A 39 -0.17 9.02 1.64
C ASN A 39 -0.38 8.50 0.22
N PHE A 40 -0.61 7.20 0.05
CA PHE A 40 -0.92 6.63 -1.27
C PHE A 40 -2.23 7.20 -1.83
N PHE A 41 -3.27 7.28 -1.00
CA PHE A 41 -4.59 7.77 -1.42
C PHE A 41 -4.59 9.27 -1.72
N SER A 42 -3.89 10.08 -0.92
CA SER A 42 -3.75 11.53 -1.18
C SER A 42 -2.91 11.81 -2.43
N THR A 43 -1.83 11.04 -2.66
CA THR A 43 -1.06 11.10 -3.91
C THR A 43 -1.94 10.71 -5.10
N LEU A 44 -2.72 9.63 -4.96
CA LEU A 44 -3.64 9.17 -6.00
C LEU A 44 -4.72 10.22 -6.29
N GLN A 45 -5.31 10.84 -5.26
CA GLN A 45 -6.28 11.92 -5.42
C GLN A 45 -5.68 13.12 -6.15
N GLY A 46 -4.47 13.57 -5.77
CA GLY A 46 -3.79 14.66 -6.48
C GLY A 46 -3.51 14.35 -7.95
N LEU A 47 -3.18 13.10 -8.26
CA LEU A 47 -2.98 12.65 -9.64
C LEU A 47 -4.29 12.58 -10.43
N THR A 48 -5.39 12.11 -9.82
CA THR A 48 -6.70 11.97 -10.49
C THR A 48 -7.33 13.30 -10.91
N TYR A 49 -7.01 14.41 -10.23
CA TYR A 49 -7.59 15.72 -10.54
C TYR A 49 -7.00 16.39 -11.79
N TYR A 50 -5.78 16.04 -12.18
CA TYR A 50 -5.05 16.70 -13.27
C TYR A 50 -4.61 15.76 -14.40
N ASN A 51 -4.76 14.44 -14.23
CA ASN A 51 -4.29 13.45 -15.20
C ASN A 51 -5.45 12.58 -15.71
N ALA A 52 -5.40 12.26 -17.00
CA ALA A 52 -6.35 11.32 -17.58
C ALA A 52 -5.99 9.89 -17.16
N MET A 53 -6.94 9.20 -16.53
CA MET A 53 -6.79 7.81 -16.12
C MET A 53 -7.57 6.90 -17.05
N PHE A 54 -6.86 6.03 -17.76
CA PHE A 54 -7.47 5.00 -18.59
C PHE A 54 -7.02 3.60 -18.15
N LYS A 55 -7.84 2.60 -18.46
CA LYS A 55 -7.54 1.20 -18.21
C LYS A 55 -7.21 0.53 -19.54
N THR A 56 -6.08 -0.16 -19.60
CA THR A 56 -5.69 -0.95 -20.77
C THR A 56 -4.99 -2.23 -20.32
N THR A 57 -4.94 -3.21 -21.22
CA THR A 57 -4.28 -4.51 -20.96
C THR A 57 -2.83 -4.45 -21.43
N VAL A 58 -1.95 -5.11 -20.68
CA VAL A 58 -0.56 -5.30 -21.09
C VAL A 58 -0.50 -6.22 -22.30
N GLN A 59 0.08 -5.74 -23.40
CA GLN A 59 0.26 -6.50 -24.63
C GLN A 59 1.49 -7.41 -24.56
N SER A 60 1.64 -8.30 -25.54
CA SER A 60 2.85 -9.12 -25.69
C SER A 60 4.11 -8.26 -25.73
N GLY A 61 5.09 -8.63 -24.90
CA GLY A 61 6.32 -7.88 -24.70
C GLY A 61 6.23 -6.73 -23.68
N GLY A 62 5.18 -6.66 -22.86
CA GLY A 62 5.07 -5.67 -21.79
C GLY A 62 4.63 -4.27 -22.25
N ARG A 63 4.19 -4.14 -23.51
CA ARG A 63 3.78 -2.86 -24.08
C ARG A 63 2.38 -2.45 -23.62
N ILE A 64 2.21 -1.16 -23.41
CA ILE A 64 0.95 -0.53 -23.02
C ILE A 64 0.70 0.59 -24.02
N SER A 65 -0.48 0.62 -24.63
CA SER A 65 -0.85 1.68 -25.58
C SER A 65 -1.81 2.66 -24.91
N ILE A 66 -1.52 3.96 -25.07
CA ILE A 66 -2.41 5.05 -24.68
C ILE A 66 -3.51 5.16 -25.76
N PRO A 67 -4.80 5.12 -25.40
CA PRO A 67 -5.88 5.32 -26.36
C PRO A 67 -5.78 6.69 -27.04
N GLU A 68 -6.15 6.75 -28.32
CA GLU A 68 -6.03 7.99 -29.10
C GLU A 68 -6.79 9.16 -28.48
N ALA A 69 -7.98 8.91 -27.93
CA ALA A 69 -8.77 9.93 -27.23
C ALA A 69 -8.02 10.54 -26.04
N GLU A 70 -7.33 9.71 -25.26
CA GLU A 70 -6.55 10.15 -24.08
C GLU A 70 -5.28 10.87 -24.50
N ARG A 71 -4.62 10.38 -25.55
CA ARG A 71 -3.44 11.02 -26.14
C ARG A 71 -3.76 12.44 -26.62
N GLN A 72 -4.91 12.62 -27.27
CA GLN A 72 -5.38 13.93 -27.72
C GLN A 72 -5.82 14.82 -26.55
N ALA A 73 -6.57 14.28 -25.57
CA ALA A 73 -7.03 15.04 -24.40
C ALA A 73 -5.87 15.54 -23.53
N LEU A 74 -4.79 14.76 -23.44
CA LEU A 74 -3.56 15.15 -22.75
C LEU A 74 -2.59 15.95 -23.62
N ASN A 75 -2.92 16.16 -24.91
CA ASN A 75 -2.09 16.84 -25.90
C ASN A 75 -0.65 16.29 -25.97
N ILE A 76 -0.52 14.96 -26.00
CA ILE A 76 0.77 14.25 -26.03
C ILE A 76 1.08 13.80 -27.48
N GLY A 77 2.27 14.13 -27.96
CA GLY A 77 2.78 13.80 -29.28
C GLY A 77 3.97 12.83 -29.28
N ASP A 78 4.45 12.53 -30.48
CA ASP A 78 5.68 11.76 -30.66
C ASP A 78 6.89 12.59 -30.20
N GLY A 79 7.74 11.99 -29.36
CA GLY A 79 8.93 12.66 -28.80
C GLY A 79 8.72 13.30 -27.43
N ASP A 80 7.49 13.34 -26.92
CA ASP A 80 7.20 13.86 -25.58
C ASP A 80 7.64 12.89 -24.49
N LEU A 81 8.26 13.43 -23.43
CA LEU A 81 8.60 12.67 -22.24
C LEU A 81 7.36 12.55 -21.34
N VAL A 82 6.99 11.32 -21.01
CA VAL A 82 5.83 11.03 -20.15
C VAL A 82 6.25 10.28 -18.89
N GLN A 83 5.59 10.57 -17.77
CA GLN A 83 5.72 9.83 -16.52
C GLN A 83 4.51 8.92 -16.34
N VAL A 84 4.73 7.63 -16.07
CA VAL A 84 3.67 6.60 -16.00
C VAL A 84 3.59 6.02 -14.59
N ILE A 85 2.36 5.86 -14.10
CA ILE A 85 2.06 5.15 -12.85
C ILE A 85 1.16 3.95 -13.18
N ILE A 86 1.60 2.75 -12.81
CA ILE A 86 0.91 1.50 -13.12
C ILE A 86 0.29 0.92 -11.85
N ILE A 87 -1.03 0.71 -11.87
CA ILE A 87 -1.77 0.10 -10.76
C ILE A 87 -2.38 -1.23 -11.24
N PRO A 88 -1.95 -2.38 -10.72
CA PRO A 88 -2.50 -3.68 -11.12
C PRO A 88 -3.92 -3.85 -10.59
N ILE A 89 -4.92 -3.92 -11.50
CA ILE A 89 -6.34 -4.08 -11.14
C ILE A 89 -6.81 -5.53 -11.10
N HIS A 90 -6.17 -6.42 -11.86
CA HIS A 90 -6.44 -7.85 -11.86
C HIS A 90 -5.12 -8.59 -12.08
N ARG A 91 -4.74 -9.44 -11.13
CA ARG A 91 -3.77 -10.50 -11.42
C ARG A 91 -4.57 -11.68 -11.96
N ARG A 92 -4.36 -12.06 -13.23
CA ARG A 92 -4.65 -13.45 -13.61
C ARG A 92 -3.81 -14.27 -12.62
N LYS A 93 -4.46 -15.01 -11.71
CA LYS A 93 -3.75 -16.05 -10.98
C LYS A 93 -3.21 -16.96 -12.08
N ASP A 94 -1.91 -17.21 -12.07
CA ASP A 94 -1.35 -18.29 -12.85
C ASP A 94 -2.14 -19.54 -12.45
N THR A 95 -3.07 -19.95 -13.30
CA THR A 95 -3.58 -21.31 -13.24
C THR A 95 -2.37 -22.15 -13.61
N GLU A 96 -1.73 -22.74 -12.61
CA GLU A 96 -0.61 -23.66 -12.78
C GLU A 96 -0.92 -24.65 -13.91
N PRO A 97 -0.03 -24.79 -14.91
CA PRO A 97 0.00 -25.96 -15.75
C PRO A 97 1.03 -26.93 -15.17
N GLY A 98 0.59 -28.05 -14.62
CA GLY A 98 1.47 -29.17 -14.23
C GLY A 98 0.96 -29.96 -13.05
#